data_AF-K2PYK5-F1
#
_entry.id   AF-K2PYK5-F1
#
_cell.length_a   1.000
_cell.length_b   1.000
_cell.length_c   1.000
_cell.angle_alpha   90.00
_cell.angle_beta   90.00
_cell.angle_gamma   90.00
#
_symmetry.space_group_name_H-M   'P 1'
#
loop_
_entity.id
_entity.type
_entity.pdbx_description
1 polymer ?
#
loop_
_entity_poly.entity_id
_entity_poly.type
_entity_poly.pdbx_seq_one_letter_code
_entity_poly.pdbx_strand_id
1 'polypeptide(L)'
;MSIYLYMQTTLYQSKYQRLGCIPFYSDSLELLNNPEYDQYIKIVYAPKGVRLRVDFNEYYCQVPTLFFVSPNQYLHFMELAGHGYLIYKPERKTH
;
A
#
# COMPACT_ATOMS: atom_id res chain seq x y z
N MET A 1 -5.05 -5.27 26.44
CA MET A 1 -6.32 -4.80 25.86
C MET A 1 -5.98 -4.25 24.48
N SER A 2 -5.96 -5.11 23.45
CA SER A 2 -5.53 -4.73 22.09
C SER A 2 -6.74 -4.38 21.26
N ILE A 3 -6.83 -3.12 20.85
CA ILE A 3 -7.89 -2.60 19.99
C ILE A 3 -7.42 -2.88 18.55
N TYR A 4 -7.93 -3.95 17.94
CA TYR A 4 -7.76 -4.16 16.50
C TYR A 4 -8.61 -3.11 15.79
N LEU A 5 -7.99 -2.02 15.33
CA LEU A 5 -8.65 -1.06 14.46
C LEU A 5 -8.91 -1.79 13.13
N TYR A 6 -10.18 -2.10 12.85
CA TYR A 6 -10.57 -2.76 11.61
C TYR A 6 -10.39 -1.79 10.44
N MET A 7 -9.29 -1.92 9.69
CA MET A 7 -9.16 -1.26 8.40
C MET A 7 -10.01 -1.99 7.37
N GLN A 8 -11.06 -1.32 6.90
CA GLN A 8 -11.97 -1.87 5.90
C GLN A 8 -11.35 -1.71 4.50
N THR A 9 -10.75 -2.79 4.00
CA THR A 9 -10.29 -2.86 2.61
C THR A 9 -11.48 -2.71 1.67
N THR A 10 -11.44 -1.71 0.78
CA THR A 10 -12.47 -1.54 -0.25
C THR A 10 -11.99 -2.20 -1.53
N LEU A 11 -12.73 -3.22 -1.98
CA LEU A 11 -12.51 -3.88 -3.27
C LEU A 11 -13.47 -3.30 -4.31
N TYR A 12 -12.93 -2.61 -5.30
CA TYR A 12 -13.69 -2.20 -6.48
C TYR A 12 -13.60 -3.28 -7.55
N GLN A 13 -14.74 -3.74 -8.05
CA GLN A 13 -14.82 -4.75 -9.10
C GLN A 13 -15.71 -4.25 -10.24
N SER A 14 -15.12 -4.11 -11.43
CA SER A 14 -15.84 -3.96 -12.69
C SER A 14 -15.69 -5.21 -13.54
N LYS A 15 -16.45 -5.30 -14.66
CA LYS A 15 -16.33 -6.41 -15.64
C LYS A 15 -14.90 -6.61 -16.15
N TYR A 16 -14.07 -5.56 -16.12
CA TYR A 16 -12.75 -5.55 -16.74
C TYR A 16 -11.58 -5.51 -15.74
N GLN A 17 -11.76 -4.98 -14.52
CA GLN A 17 -10.66 -4.83 -13.56
C GLN A 17 -11.14 -4.99 -12.11
N ARG A 18 -10.26 -5.54 -11.27
CA ARG A 18 -10.38 -5.51 -9.81
C ARG A 18 -9.28 -4.61 -9.26
N LEU A 19 -9.62 -3.71 -8.34
CA LEU A 19 -8.69 -2.87 -7.62
C LEU A 19 -8.99 -3.00 -6.12
N GLY A 20 -7.98 -3.32 -5.34
CA GLY A 20 -8.03 -3.19 -3.89
C GLY A 20 -7.51 -1.82 -3.48
N CYS A 21 -8.12 -1.25 -2.44
CA CYS A 21 -7.68 -0.02 -1.83
C CYS A 21 -7.66 -0.20 -0.31
N ILE A 22 -6.49 0.02 0.28
CA ILE A 22 -6.26 -0.06 1.72
C ILE A 22 -5.89 1.35 2.19
N PRO A 23 -6.75 2.03 2.95
CA PRO A 23 -6.34 3.23 3.66
C PRO A 23 -5.35 2.85 4.76
N PHE A 24 -4.35 3.70 4.98
CA PHE A 24 -3.37 3.49 6.05
C PHE A 24 -3.14 4.76 6.86
N TYR A 25 -2.68 4.55 8.09
CA TYR A 25 -2.36 5.56 9.11
C TYR A 25 -1.14 5.09 9.91
N SER A 26 -0.73 5.85 10.92
CA SER A 26 0.52 5.65 11.66
C SER A 26 0.76 4.22 12.16
N ASP A 27 -0.29 3.47 12.51
CA ASP A 27 -0.19 2.12 13.09
C ASP A 27 -0.33 0.98 12.05
N SER A 28 -0.32 1.29 10.75
CA SER A 28 -0.58 0.31 9.68
C SER A 28 0.68 -0.40 9.12
N LEU A 29 1.85 -0.24 9.75
CA LEU A 29 3.14 -0.73 9.21
C LEU A 29 3.15 -2.24 8.93
N GLU A 30 2.63 -3.04 9.87
CA GLU A 30 2.63 -4.50 9.74
C GLU A 30 1.77 -4.97 8.56
N LEU A 31 0.60 -4.35 8.37
CA LEU A 31 -0.30 -4.65 7.26
C LEU A 31 0.32 -4.28 5.91
N LEU A 32 0.95 -3.11 5.81
CA LEU A 32 1.49 -2.59 4.55
C LEU A 32 2.75 -3.32 4.08
N ASN A 33 3.53 -3.85 5.03
CA ASN A 33 4.75 -4.62 4.74
C ASN A 33 4.48 -6.13 4.57
N ASN A 34 3.20 -6.53 4.51
CA ASN A 34 2.83 -7.92 4.28
C ASN A 34 3.20 -8.35 2.84
N PRO A 35 3.93 -9.47 2.66
CA PRO A 35 4.35 -9.96 1.35
C PRO A 35 3.20 -10.41 0.44
N GLU A 36 1.97 -10.55 0.95
CA GLU A 36 0.79 -10.91 0.14
C GLU A 36 0.57 -9.98 -1.06
N TYR A 37 1.04 -8.73 -0.98
CA TYR A 37 0.88 -7.73 -2.04
C TYR A 37 2.05 -7.66 -3.02
N ASP A 38 3.11 -8.47 -2.84
CA ASP A 38 4.32 -8.36 -3.66
C ASP A 38 4.08 -8.68 -5.12
N GLN A 39 3.19 -9.62 -5.41
CA GLN A 39 2.87 -10.04 -6.78
C GLN A 39 2.03 -9.02 -7.55
N TYR A 40 1.54 -7.96 -6.89
CA TYR A 40 0.61 -7.01 -7.49
C TYR A 40 1.31 -5.77 -8.02
N ILE A 41 0.70 -5.16 -9.05
CA ILE A 41 0.96 -3.75 -9.36
C ILE A 41 0.41 -2.94 -8.18
N LYS A 42 1.26 -2.15 -7.53
CA LYS A 42 0.95 -1.35 -6.34
C LYS A 42 1.08 0.15 -6.67
N ILE A 43 0.15 0.95 -6.21
CA ILE A 43 0.20 2.41 -6.24
C ILE A 43 0.10 2.90 -4.80
N VAL A 44 1.09 3.67 -4.35
CA VAL A 44 1.10 4.25 -3.00
C VAL A 44 0.85 5.74 -3.11
N TYR A 45 -0.24 6.20 -2.51
CA TYR A 45 -0.42 7.62 -2.17
C TYR A 45 0.17 7.86 -0.78
N ALA A 46 1.39 8.40 -0.75
CA ALA A 46 2.14 8.68 0.47
C ALA A 46 1.98 10.16 0.84
N PRO A 47 1.31 10.51 1.94
CA PRO A 47 1.30 11.88 2.44
C PRO A 47 2.68 12.33 2.93
N LYS A 48 2.82 13.63 3.19
CA LYS A 48 4.03 14.22 3.77
C LYS A 48 4.39 13.52 5.09
N GLY A 49 5.68 13.23 5.27
CA GLY A 49 6.24 12.61 6.48
C GLY A 49 6.39 11.10 6.39
N VAL A 50 5.83 10.45 5.36
CA VAL A 50 6.04 9.01 5.13
C VAL A 50 7.47 8.75 4.67
N ARG A 51 8.09 7.72 5.24
CA ARG A 51 9.38 7.18 4.81
C ARG A 51 9.21 5.75 4.31
N LEU A 52 9.57 5.52 3.05
CA LEU A 52 9.44 4.21 2.41
C LEU A 52 10.63 3.91 1.50
N ARG A 53 10.88 2.63 1.27
CA ARG A 53 11.91 2.12 0.37
C ARG A 53 11.25 1.42 -0.80
N VAL A 54 11.69 1.76 -2.01
CA VAL A 54 11.38 1.02 -3.23
C VAL A 54 12.70 0.50 -3.79
N ASP A 55 12.83 -0.83 -3.87
CA ASP A 55 14.10 -1.54 -4.12
C ASP A 55 15.22 -1.06 -3.18
N PHE A 56 16.26 -0.45 -3.74
CA PHE A 56 17.43 0.05 -3.01
C PHE A 56 17.31 1.53 -2.64
N ASN A 57 16.24 2.21 -3.07
CA ASN A 57 16.08 3.65 -2.91
C ASN A 57 15.15 3.97 -1.74
N GLU A 58 15.64 4.74 -0.77
CA GLU A 58 14.84 5.29 0.31
C GLU A 58 14.31 6.68 -0.05
N TYR A 59 13.05 6.92 0.30
CA TYR A 59 12.36 8.17 0.07
C TYR A 59 11.78 8.70 1.38
N TYR A 60 12.01 9.98 1.65
CA TYR A 60 11.28 10.74 2.66
C TYR A 60 10.36 11.74 1.96
N CYS A 61 9.05 11.57 2.11
CA CYS A 61 8.06 12.35 1.39
C CYS A 61 7.92 13.74 2.01
N GLN A 62 8.52 14.77 1.40
CA GLN A 62 8.35 16.16 1.87
C GLN A 62 7.02 16.79 1.42
N VAL A 63 6.40 16.21 0.40
CA VAL A 63 5.09 16.55 -0.14
C VAL A 63 4.31 15.26 -0.41
N PRO A 64 2.96 15.30 -0.53
CA PRO A 64 2.20 14.14 -0.98
C PRO A 64 2.74 13.61 -2.31
N THR A 65 3.08 12.32 -2.35
CA THR A 65 3.79 11.69 -3.46
C THR A 65 3.08 10.42 -3.89
N LEU A 66 3.04 10.16 -5.20
CA LEU A 66 2.55 8.91 -5.77
C LEU A 66 3.73 8.03 -6.19
N PHE A 67 3.73 6.79 -5.71
CA PHE A 67 4.67 5.77 -6.15
C PHE A 67 3.93 4.72 -6.99
N PHE A 68 4.51 4.38 -8.13
CA PHE A 68 4.10 3.23 -8.95
C PHE A 68 5.12 2.13 -8.75
N VAL A 69 4.70 1.03 -8.16
CA VAL A 69 5.56 -0.09 -7.79
C VAL A 69 5.14 -1.30 -8.62
N SER A 70 6.10 -1.83 -9.37
CA SER A 70 5.89 -2.98 -10.25
C SER A 70 5.70 -4.28 -9.46
N PRO A 71 5.13 -5.33 -10.08
CA PRO A 71 5.10 -6.66 -9.47
C PRO A 71 6.49 -7.14 -9.08
N ASN A 72 6.59 -7.75 -7.90
CA ASN A 72 7.82 -8.26 -7.27
C ASN A 72 8.91 -7.21 -7.00
N GLN A 73 8.58 -5.93 -7.16
CA GLN A 73 9.46 -4.84 -6.75
C GLN A 73 9.36 -4.66 -5.23
N TYR A 74 10.51 -4.56 -4.58
CA TYR A 74 10.56 -4.50 -3.12
C TYR A 74 9.96 -3.17 -2.65
N LEU A 75 8.99 -3.24 -1.74
CA LEU A 75 8.36 -2.08 -1.12
C LEU A 75 8.38 -2.28 0.39
N HIS A 76 8.92 -1.30 1.12
CA HIS A 76 8.96 -1.35 2.57
C HIS A 76 8.72 0.01 3.18
N PHE A 77 7.68 0.11 4.01
CA PHE A 77 7.39 1.30 4.80
C PHE A 77 8.20 1.25 6.09
N MET A 78 8.96 2.31 6.36
CA MET A 78 9.76 2.46 7.59
C MET A 78 9.03 3.36 8.60
N GLU A 79 8.42 4.44 8.11
CA GLU A 79 7.68 5.41 8.93
C GLU A 79 6.41 5.83 8.20
N LEU A 80 5.29 5.87 8.93
CA LEU A 80 4.00 6.33 8.42
C LEU A 80 3.62 7.66 9.07
N ALA A 81 2.95 8.52 8.31
CA ALA A 81 2.42 9.79 8.77
C ALA A 81 1.10 10.07 8.06
N GLY A 82 0.18 10.77 8.73
CA GLY A 82 -1.10 11.19 8.12
C GLY A 82 -1.95 10.02 7.60
N HIS A 83 -2.78 10.32 6.60
CA HIS A 83 -3.65 9.35 5.93
C HIS A 83 -3.18 9.12 4.50
N GLY A 84 -2.87 7.87 4.17
CA GLY A 84 -2.45 7.46 2.83
C GLY A 84 -3.27 6.29 2.29
N TYR A 85 -2.95 5.88 1.07
CA TYR A 85 -3.61 4.76 0.40
C TYR A 85 -2.59 3.85 -0.27
N LEU A 86 -2.76 2.54 -0.06
CA LEU A 86 -2.18 1.51 -0.90
C LEU A 86 -3.27 0.98 -1.82
N ILE A 87 -3.13 1.24 -3.12
CA ILE A 87 -3.98 0.72 -4.16
C ILE A 87 -3.24 -0.42 -4.83
N TYR A 88 -3.88 -1.55 -5.06
CA TYR A 88 -3.25 -2.69 -5.72
C TYR A 88 -4.21 -3.35 -6.70
N LYS A 89 -3.64 -3.95 -7.74
CA LYS A 89 -4.39 -4.74 -8.71
C LYS A 89 -4.22 -6.24 -8.40
N PRO A 90 -5.19 -6.88 -7.72
CA PRO A 90 -5.12 -8.31 -7.47
C PRO A 90 -5.21 -9.10 -8.78
N GLU A 91 -4.51 -10.23 -8.83
CA GLU A 91 -4.63 -11.16 -9.94
C GLU A 91 -6.07 -11.72 -10.06
N ARG A 92 -6.49 -12.01 -11.29
CA ARG A 92 -7.70 -12.81 -11.50
C ARG A 92 -7.36 -14.25 -11.10
N LYS A 93 -7.82 -14.70 -9.93
CA LYS A 93 -7.95 -16.13 -9.66
C LYS A 93 -8.90 -16.71 -10.72
N THR A 94 -8.35 -17.42 -11.70
CA THR A 94 -9.11 -18.31 -12.59
C THR A 94 -9.39 -19.58 -11.81
N HIS A 95 -10.67 -19.81 -11.50
CA HIS A 95 -11.16 -21.12 -11.07
C HIS A 95 -11.27 -22.05 -12.27
#